data_AF-A0A925V3B0-F1
#
_entry.id   AF-A0A925V3B0-F1
#
_cell.length_a   1.000
_cell.length_b   1.000
_cell.length_c   1.000
_cell.angle_alpha   90.00
_cell.angle_beta   90.00
_cell.angle_gamma   90.00
#
_symmetry.space_group_name_H-M   'P 1'
#
loop_
_entity.id
_entity.type
_entity.pdbx_description
1 polymer ?
#
loop_
_entity_poly.entity_id
_entity_poly.type
_entity_poly.pdbx_seq_one_letter_code
_entity_poly.pdbx_strand_id
1 'polypeptide(L)'
;MAPRTGSRAEDHFRSWLAHGLTGCRFASGFGGDLQRAQFYEPLTTLDADELELVLDGCGRDERVAVLLLPSVRRIEELATIIITLARHPRWRVRVVPAMARDDAEVAIQMTWTTEQGLTTNAMGFGPLAEMPATRRAPYFALAAWTGGHCNTVRSAKDPREVTMGDAPPKMDTPRYKAALTHTRAGTAALVEGDVPIEVLRNLAFRIPGDRAVDLVLAILGEG
;
A
#
# COMPACT_ATOMS: atom_id res chain seq x y z
N MET A 1 -1.06 23.86 -9.23
CA MET A 1 -0.44 23.16 -10.37
C MET A 1 -1.43 22.08 -10.81
N ALA A 2 -1.84 22.01 -12.08
CA ALA A 2 -2.85 21.04 -12.51
C ALA A 2 -2.23 19.63 -12.69
N PRO A 3 -2.88 18.54 -12.25
CA PRO A 3 -2.37 17.18 -12.44
C PRO A 3 -2.33 16.85 -13.94
N ARG A 4 -1.15 16.47 -14.46
CA ARG A 4 -0.99 16.02 -15.85
C ARG A 4 -1.72 14.68 -16.01
N THR A 5 -2.65 14.61 -16.96
CA THR A 5 -3.33 13.37 -17.35
C THR A 5 -2.32 12.33 -17.85
N GLY A 6 -2.24 11.20 -17.15
CA GLY A 6 -1.69 9.92 -17.61
C GLY A 6 -0.24 9.95 -18.08
N SER A 7 0.73 9.86 -17.15
CA SER A 7 2.10 9.50 -17.58
C SER A 7 2.09 8.06 -18.13
N ARG A 8 2.99 7.72 -19.06
CA ARG A 8 3.12 6.33 -19.59
C ARG A 8 3.27 5.27 -18.47
N ALA A 9 3.84 5.66 -17.33
CA ALA A 9 3.95 4.80 -16.16
C ALA A 9 2.58 4.56 -15.48
N GLU A 10 1.66 5.53 -15.52
CA GLU A 10 0.29 5.39 -15.04
C GLU A 10 -0.44 4.30 -15.79
N ASP A 11 -0.50 4.43 -17.11
CA ASP A 11 -1.23 3.51 -17.97
C ASP A 11 -0.66 2.10 -17.84
N HIS A 12 0.67 2.01 -17.75
CA HIS A 12 1.35 0.74 -17.54
C HIS A 12 1.03 0.14 -16.16
N PHE A 13 1.05 0.92 -15.08
CA PHE A 13 0.74 0.44 -13.74
C PHE A 13 -0.74 0.06 -13.59
N ARG A 14 -1.67 0.85 -14.14
CA ARG A 14 -3.10 0.52 -14.19
C ARG A 14 -3.35 -0.76 -14.98
N SER A 15 -2.71 -0.89 -16.15
CA SER A 15 -2.76 -2.13 -16.94
C SER A 15 -2.21 -3.32 -16.16
N TRP A 16 -1.09 -3.15 -15.46
CA TRP A 16 -0.51 -4.18 -14.60
C TRP A 16 -1.42 -4.55 -13.43
N LEU A 17 -2.09 -3.59 -12.79
CA LEU A 17 -3.07 -3.89 -11.73
C LEU A 17 -4.26 -4.69 -12.28
N ALA A 18 -4.73 -4.35 -13.48
CA ALA A 18 -5.86 -5.00 -14.12
C ALA A 18 -5.53 -6.42 -14.63
N HIS A 19 -4.30 -6.66 -15.11
CA HIS A 19 -3.93 -7.88 -15.86
C HIS A 19 -2.72 -8.65 -15.31
N GLY A 20 -1.98 -8.11 -14.36
CA GLY A 20 -0.74 -8.68 -13.84
C GLY A 20 -0.93 -9.82 -12.83
N LEU A 21 0.19 -10.36 -12.35
CA LEU A 21 0.29 -11.42 -11.33
C LEU A 21 -0.11 -10.92 -9.92
N THR A 22 -1.16 -10.11 -9.79
CA THR A 22 -1.54 -9.57 -8.48
C THR A 22 -2.04 -10.63 -7.52
N GLY A 23 -2.38 -11.86 -7.99
CA GLY A 23 -2.93 -12.98 -7.19
C GLY A 23 -4.13 -12.62 -6.29
N CYS A 24 -4.59 -11.38 -6.40
CA CYS A 24 -5.53 -10.68 -5.58
C CYS A 24 -6.52 -10.08 -6.55
N ARG A 25 -7.55 -10.85 -6.89
CA ARG A 25 -8.66 -10.39 -7.76
C ARG A 25 -9.41 -9.19 -7.17
N PHE A 26 -9.19 -8.93 -5.88
CA PHE A 26 -9.64 -7.72 -5.22
C PHE A 26 -8.91 -6.48 -5.72
N ALA A 27 -7.59 -6.58 -5.91
CA ALA A 27 -6.76 -5.49 -6.39
C ALA A 27 -7.04 -5.13 -7.86
N SER A 28 -7.34 -6.13 -8.70
CA SER A 28 -7.73 -5.89 -10.10
C SER A 28 -9.08 -5.16 -10.22
N GLY A 29 -9.97 -5.32 -9.24
CA GLY A 29 -11.22 -4.55 -9.14
C GLY A 29 -11.01 -3.05 -8.89
N PHE A 30 -9.83 -2.64 -8.43
CA PHE A 30 -9.47 -1.23 -8.27
C PHE A 30 -8.92 -0.59 -9.55
N GLY A 31 -8.53 -1.36 -10.58
CA GLY A 31 -7.90 -0.83 -11.80
C GLY A 31 -8.77 0.10 -12.68
N GLY A 32 -10.05 0.30 -12.34
CA GLY A 32 -10.97 1.26 -12.99
C GLY A 32 -11.09 2.60 -12.24
N ASP A 33 -12.28 3.20 -12.25
CA ASP A 33 -12.53 4.56 -11.69
C ASP A 33 -12.33 4.73 -10.17
N LEU A 34 -11.97 3.66 -9.45
CA LEU A 34 -11.76 3.72 -8.00
C LEU A 34 -10.38 4.25 -7.62
N GLN A 35 -9.48 4.45 -8.58
CA GLN A 35 -8.12 4.87 -8.29
C GLN A 35 -7.87 6.30 -8.72
N ARG A 36 -7.56 7.14 -7.74
CA ARG A 36 -6.84 8.38 -7.98
C ARG A 36 -5.36 8.10 -7.76
N ALA A 37 -4.64 7.93 -8.86
CA ALA A 37 -3.19 7.83 -8.84
C ALA A 37 -2.59 9.24 -8.88
N GLN A 38 -1.65 9.52 -7.98
CA GLN A 38 -0.78 10.68 -8.05
C GLN A 38 0.64 10.20 -8.35
N PHE A 39 1.31 10.96 -9.22
CA PHE A 39 2.67 10.69 -9.69
C PHE A 39 3.61 11.65 -9.00
N TYR A 40 4.68 11.10 -8.43
CA TYR A 40 5.74 11.91 -7.87
C TYR A 40 7.03 11.63 -8.62
N GLU A 41 7.42 12.60 -9.44
CA GLU A 41 8.73 12.68 -10.09
C GLU A 41 9.15 14.16 -10.16
N PRO A 42 10.39 14.52 -9.78
CA PRO A 42 11.39 13.72 -9.07
C PRO A 42 11.11 13.61 -7.54
N LEU A 43 11.73 12.64 -6.88
CA LEU A 43 11.53 12.34 -5.44
C LEU A 43 11.84 13.52 -4.50
N THR A 44 12.62 14.50 -4.98
CA THR A 44 13.00 15.71 -4.24
C THR A 44 11.85 16.71 -4.06
N THR A 45 10.68 16.46 -4.67
CA THR A 45 9.50 17.33 -4.60
C THR A 45 8.29 16.63 -4.00
N LEU A 46 8.48 15.59 -3.18
CA LEU A 46 7.39 15.03 -2.38
C LEU A 46 6.97 16.08 -1.34
N ASP A 47 6.04 16.95 -1.75
CA ASP A 47 5.32 17.83 -0.84
C ASP A 47 4.32 16.97 -0.05
N ALA A 48 4.67 16.70 1.20
CA ALA A 48 3.88 15.83 2.03
C ALA A 48 2.59 16.50 2.55
N ASP A 49 2.52 17.83 2.61
CA ASP A 49 1.27 18.55 2.86
C ASP A 49 0.32 18.39 1.66
N GLU A 50 0.84 18.50 0.43
CA GLU A 50 0.06 18.21 -0.78
C GLU A 50 -0.42 16.74 -0.79
N LEU A 51 0.43 15.81 -0.38
CA LEU A 51 0.06 14.39 -0.29
C LEU A 51 -1.06 14.16 0.73
N GLU A 52 -1.03 14.81 1.91
CA GLU A 52 -2.10 14.72 2.90
C GLU A 52 -3.44 15.20 2.31
N LEU A 53 -3.44 16.36 1.64
CA LEU A 53 -4.63 16.90 0.98
C LEU A 53 -5.18 15.95 -0.10
N VAL A 54 -4.30 15.29 -0.84
CA VAL A 54 -4.70 14.25 -1.80
C VAL A 54 -5.33 13.07 -1.10
N LEU A 55 -4.71 12.55 -0.03
CA LEU A 55 -5.19 11.38 0.69
C LEU A 55 -6.58 11.64 1.29
N ASP A 56 -6.79 12.80 1.91
CA ASP A 56 -8.11 13.19 2.43
C ASP A 56 -9.12 13.40 1.30
N GLY A 57 -8.71 14.02 0.19
CA GLY A 57 -9.53 14.17 -1.02
C GLY A 57 -10.01 12.83 -1.56
N CYS A 58 -9.11 11.84 -1.69
CA CYS A 58 -9.46 10.48 -2.10
C CYS A 58 -10.48 9.84 -1.16
N GLY A 59 -10.33 10.02 0.14
CA GLY A 59 -11.25 9.46 1.12
C GLY A 59 -12.65 10.04 0.99
N ARG A 60 -12.75 11.37 0.80
CA ARG A 60 -14.03 12.07 0.54
C ARG A 60 -14.67 11.65 -0.78
N ASP A 61 -13.86 11.43 -1.81
CA ASP A 61 -14.32 11.06 -3.16
C ASP A 61 -14.59 9.54 -3.30
N GLU A 62 -14.48 8.78 -2.21
CA GLU A 62 -14.57 7.31 -2.18
C GLU A 62 -13.61 6.61 -3.17
N ARG A 63 -12.38 7.11 -3.25
CA ARG A 63 -11.31 6.58 -4.10
C ARG A 63 -10.16 6.04 -3.26
N VAL A 64 -9.51 5.01 -3.80
CA VAL A 64 -8.20 4.56 -3.37
C VAL A 64 -7.16 5.57 -3.84
N ALA A 65 -6.37 6.07 -2.89
CA ALA A 65 -5.20 6.86 -3.21
C ALA A 65 -4.05 5.93 -3.60
N VAL A 66 -3.38 6.22 -4.71
CA VAL A 66 -2.16 5.53 -5.12
C VAL A 66 -1.05 6.55 -5.30
N LEU A 67 -0.02 6.45 -4.47
CA LEU A 67 1.25 7.14 -4.63
C LEU A 67 2.16 6.26 -5.49
N LEU A 68 2.31 6.61 -6.77
CA LEU A 68 3.17 5.88 -7.70
C LEU A 68 4.53 6.58 -7.80
N LEU A 69 5.60 5.79 -7.68
CA LEU A 69 6.97 6.26 -7.61
C LEU A 69 7.81 5.65 -8.77
N PRO A 70 7.54 6.03 -10.03
CA PRO A 70 8.15 5.36 -11.17
C PRO A 70 9.65 5.65 -11.30
N SER A 71 10.16 6.73 -10.72
CA SER A 71 11.59 7.06 -10.71
C SER A 71 12.40 6.37 -9.61
N VAL A 72 11.75 5.75 -8.60
CA VAL A 72 12.47 4.99 -7.56
C VAL A 72 12.96 3.68 -8.18
N ARG A 73 14.27 3.47 -8.17
CA ARG A 73 14.90 2.26 -8.69
C ARG A 73 15.65 1.49 -7.63
N ARG A 74 15.98 2.14 -6.52
CA ARG A 74 16.82 1.58 -5.46
C ARG A 74 16.15 1.66 -4.09
N ILE A 75 16.55 0.79 -3.18
CA ILE A 75 15.97 0.70 -1.83
C ILE A 75 16.28 1.96 -1.02
N GLU A 76 17.44 2.58 -1.24
CA GLU A 76 17.87 3.79 -0.53
C GLU A 76 17.00 5.01 -0.91
N GLU A 77 16.52 5.03 -2.15
CA GLU A 77 15.56 6.04 -2.64
C GLU A 77 14.18 5.82 -2.01
N LEU A 78 13.73 4.56 -1.95
CA LEU A 78 12.49 4.20 -1.24
C LEU A 78 12.57 4.54 0.25
N ALA A 79 13.70 4.25 0.89
CA ALA A 79 13.98 4.57 2.28
C ALA A 79 13.83 6.06 2.56
N THR A 80 14.38 6.90 1.68
CA THR A 80 14.24 8.37 1.77
C THR A 80 12.77 8.78 1.75
N ILE A 81 11.95 8.18 0.88
CA ILE A 81 10.50 8.45 0.84
C ILE A 81 9.80 8.01 2.12
N ILE A 82 10.11 6.80 2.63
CA ILE A 82 9.53 6.29 3.87
C ILE A 82 9.87 7.22 5.05
N ILE A 83 11.12 7.68 5.14
CA ILE A 83 11.56 8.62 6.20
C ILE A 83 10.84 9.97 6.07
N THR A 84 10.73 10.52 4.86
CA THR A 84 9.99 11.77 4.63
C THR A 84 8.53 11.64 5.07
N LEU A 85 7.87 10.51 4.74
CA LEU A 85 6.51 10.24 5.19
C LEU A 85 6.45 10.07 6.71
N ALA A 86 7.40 9.38 7.33
CA ALA A 86 7.43 9.13 8.78
C ALA A 86 7.52 10.42 9.62
N ARG A 87 8.08 11.50 9.06
CA ARG A 87 8.14 12.82 9.72
C ARG A 87 6.80 13.52 9.83
N HIS A 88 5.80 13.09 9.04
CA HIS A 88 4.47 13.66 9.11
C HIS A 88 3.65 13.05 10.25
N PRO A 89 2.90 13.87 11.02
CA PRO A 89 2.23 13.43 12.24
C PRO A 89 1.14 12.39 12.01
N ARG A 90 0.62 12.32 10.77
CA ARG A 90 -0.45 11.40 10.38
C ARG A 90 0.05 10.07 9.87
N TRP A 91 1.34 9.97 9.53
CA TRP A 91 1.96 8.72 9.16
C TRP A 91 2.59 8.07 10.39
N ARG A 92 2.49 6.75 10.47
CA ARG A 92 3.30 5.96 11.39
C ARG A 92 3.98 4.86 10.60
N VAL A 93 5.28 4.73 10.82
CA VAL A 93 6.08 3.67 10.23
C VAL A 93 6.59 2.78 11.35
N ARG A 94 6.46 1.47 11.17
CA ARG A 94 6.99 0.48 12.08
C ARG A 94 7.85 -0.50 11.30
N VAL A 95 9.04 -0.77 11.80
CA VAL A 95 9.81 -1.93 11.37
C VAL A 95 9.41 -3.11 12.22
N VAL A 96 9.01 -4.20 11.58
CA VAL A 96 8.75 -5.47 12.25
C VAL A 96 9.67 -6.53 11.63
N PRO A 97 10.14 -7.51 12.41
CA PRO A 97 10.92 -8.62 11.87
C PRO A 97 10.18 -9.26 10.70
N ALA A 98 10.86 -9.45 9.55
CA ALA A 98 10.27 -10.25 8.50
C ALA A 98 10.21 -11.68 9.00
N MET A 99 9.03 -12.29 9.01
CA MET A 99 8.80 -13.61 9.62
C MET A 99 9.37 -14.78 8.79
N ALA A 100 10.41 -14.53 8.00
CA ALA A 100 11.19 -15.58 7.35
C ALA A 100 12.18 -16.18 8.34
N ARG A 101 12.60 -17.43 8.09
CA ARG A 101 13.55 -18.18 8.92
C ARG A 101 14.95 -17.58 8.99
N ASP A 102 15.29 -16.70 8.05
CA ASP A 102 16.59 -16.04 7.99
C ASP A 102 16.41 -14.58 8.42
N ASP A 103 17.14 -14.17 9.46
CA ASP A 103 17.14 -12.82 10.07
C ASP A 103 17.56 -11.68 9.11
N ALA A 104 17.66 -11.97 7.81
CA ALA A 104 18.22 -11.12 6.78
C ALA A 104 17.17 -10.28 6.05
N GLU A 105 15.97 -10.08 6.60
CA GLU A 105 14.92 -9.26 5.99
C GLU A 105 14.11 -8.52 7.05
N VAL A 106 13.57 -7.36 6.68
CA VAL A 106 12.61 -6.64 7.54
C VAL A 106 11.33 -6.30 6.78
N ALA A 107 10.24 -6.26 7.52
CA ALA A 107 8.96 -5.80 7.04
C ALA A 107 8.68 -4.39 7.55
N ILE A 108 8.33 -3.49 6.64
CA ILE A 108 7.92 -2.12 6.93
C ILE A 108 6.41 -2.09 6.91
N GLN A 109 5.82 -1.71 8.03
CA GLN A 109 4.40 -1.41 8.14
C GLN A 109 4.21 0.10 8.12
N MET A 110 3.25 0.57 7.33
CA MET A 110 2.93 1.98 7.23
C MET A 110 1.44 2.16 7.45
N THR A 111 1.08 3.03 8.39
CA THR A 111 -0.30 3.43 8.63
C THR A 111 -0.45 4.93 8.48
N TRP A 112 -1.61 5.37 8.04
CA TRP A 112 -1.95 6.78 7.93
C TRP A 112 -3.26 7.08 8.66
N THR A 113 -3.34 8.21 9.35
CA THR A 113 -4.53 8.65 10.07
C THR A 113 -5.28 9.69 9.24
N THR A 114 -6.57 9.47 8.98
CA THR A 114 -7.48 10.42 8.29
C THR A 114 -7.76 11.67 9.15
N GLU A 115 -8.29 12.75 8.56
CA GLU A 115 -8.76 13.93 9.31
C GLU A 115 -9.85 13.57 10.32
N GLN A 116 -10.59 12.49 10.04
CA GLN A 116 -11.64 11.93 10.90
C GLN A 116 -11.09 11.05 12.03
N GLY A 117 -9.77 10.89 12.14
CA GLY A 117 -9.12 10.07 13.17
C GLY A 117 -9.16 8.56 12.92
N LEU A 118 -9.64 8.12 11.74
CA LEU A 118 -9.55 6.72 11.31
C LEU A 118 -8.14 6.38 10.88
N THR A 119 -7.63 5.21 11.28
CA THR A 119 -6.32 4.71 10.86
C THR A 119 -6.49 3.75 9.68
N THR A 120 -5.70 3.93 8.63
CA THR A 120 -5.64 3.04 7.48
C THR A 120 -4.26 2.45 7.28
N ASN A 121 -4.20 1.20 6.83
CA ASN A 121 -2.93 0.57 6.45
C ASN A 121 -2.61 0.90 4.99
N ALA A 122 -1.39 1.38 4.74
CA ALA A 122 -0.89 1.55 3.38
C ALA A 122 -0.33 0.22 2.86
N MET A 123 -0.77 -0.18 1.68
CA MET A 123 -0.32 -1.37 0.97
C MET A 123 0.75 -0.97 -0.04
N GLY A 124 1.95 -1.53 0.09
CA GLY A 124 3.02 -1.26 -0.86
C GLY A 124 3.11 -2.30 -1.97
N PHE A 125 3.64 -1.84 -3.09
CA PHE A 125 3.97 -2.60 -4.28
C PHE A 125 5.40 -2.27 -4.69
N GLY A 126 6.17 -3.24 -5.20
CA GLY A 126 7.52 -2.93 -5.63
C GLY A 126 8.20 -4.04 -6.45
N PRO A 127 9.26 -3.70 -7.20
CA PRO A 127 10.04 -4.62 -8.03
C PRO A 127 11.07 -5.42 -7.21
N LEU A 128 10.74 -5.78 -5.97
CA LEU A 128 11.63 -6.50 -5.06
C LEU A 128 11.28 -7.98 -5.04
N ALA A 129 12.28 -8.85 -4.98
CA ALA A 129 12.07 -10.30 -4.93
C ALA A 129 11.47 -10.73 -3.58
N GLU A 130 11.80 -9.99 -2.53
CA GLU A 130 11.37 -10.21 -1.15
C GLU A 130 9.87 -9.91 -0.97
N MET A 131 9.31 -9.05 -1.83
CA MET A 131 7.88 -8.74 -1.81
C MET A 131 7.04 -9.99 -2.11
N PRO A 132 5.89 -10.17 -1.42
CA PRO A 132 4.95 -11.23 -1.75
C PRO A 132 4.61 -11.19 -3.25
N ALA A 133 4.46 -12.37 -3.88
CA ALA A 133 4.22 -12.46 -5.33
C ALA A 133 3.04 -11.56 -5.79
N THR A 134 2.01 -11.46 -4.96
CA THR A 134 0.80 -10.63 -5.16
C THR A 134 1.06 -9.12 -5.17
N ARG A 135 2.23 -8.68 -4.70
CA ARG A 135 2.64 -7.27 -4.58
C ARG A 135 3.92 -6.94 -5.34
N ARG A 136 4.49 -7.90 -6.08
CA ARG A 136 5.62 -7.67 -6.98
C ARG A 136 5.14 -6.90 -8.20
N ALA A 137 5.62 -5.68 -8.38
CA ALA A 137 5.13 -4.73 -9.37
C ALA A 137 6.29 -4.11 -10.17
N PRO A 138 6.03 -3.55 -11.38
CA PRO A 138 7.07 -2.93 -12.19
C PRO A 138 7.63 -1.62 -11.59
N TYR A 139 6.92 -1.03 -10.63
CA TYR A 139 7.29 0.23 -9.97
C TYR A 139 7.02 0.11 -8.47
N PHE A 140 7.69 0.96 -7.69
CA PHE A 140 7.29 1.17 -6.30
C PHE A 140 6.00 1.98 -6.26
N ALA A 141 5.06 1.55 -5.42
CA ALA A 141 3.84 2.30 -5.16
C ALA A 141 3.34 2.06 -3.74
N LEU A 142 2.62 3.03 -3.19
CA LEU A 142 1.82 2.89 -1.98
C LEU A 142 0.35 3.12 -2.33
N ALA A 143 -0.53 2.24 -1.87
CA ALA A 143 -1.97 2.40 -2.00
C ALA A 143 -2.61 2.45 -0.63
N ALA A 144 -3.57 3.36 -0.43
CA ALA A 144 -4.31 3.46 0.81
C ALA A 144 -5.80 3.74 0.53
N TRP A 145 -6.66 3.09 1.30
CA TRP A 145 -8.07 3.44 1.39
C TRP A 145 -8.24 4.42 2.54
N THR A 146 -8.55 5.66 2.21
CA THR A 146 -8.60 6.78 3.17
C THR A 146 -10.04 7.21 3.47
N GLY A 147 -11.03 6.52 2.91
CA GLY A 147 -12.44 6.71 3.25
C GLY A 147 -12.83 5.95 4.52
N GLY A 148 -14.12 5.95 4.82
CA GLY A 148 -14.68 5.25 5.97
C GLY A 148 -14.97 3.76 5.71
N HIS A 149 -15.85 3.19 6.53
CA HIS A 149 -16.37 1.83 6.35
C HIS A 149 -17.48 1.80 5.28
N CYS A 150 -17.10 1.98 4.02
CA CYS A 150 -18.05 2.04 2.90
C CYS A 150 -18.44 0.65 2.35
N ASN A 151 -17.79 -0.42 2.81
CA ASN A 151 -18.10 -1.77 2.37
C ASN A 151 -19.33 -2.35 3.10
N THR A 152 -20.48 -2.34 2.44
CA THR A 152 -21.75 -2.86 2.97
C THR A 152 -21.78 -4.38 3.14
N VAL A 153 -20.82 -5.12 2.56
CA VAL A 153 -20.75 -6.58 2.61
C VAL A 153 -19.92 -7.07 3.80
N ARG A 154 -19.11 -6.19 4.40
CA ARG A 154 -18.20 -6.52 5.50
C ARG A 154 -18.52 -5.65 6.71
N SER A 155 -18.65 -6.28 7.88
CA SER A 155 -18.70 -5.55 9.14
C SER A 155 -17.29 -5.08 9.53
N ALA A 156 -17.19 -3.80 9.92
CA ALA A 156 -16.00 -3.26 10.55
C ALA A 156 -15.65 -4.10 11.79
N LYS A 157 -14.38 -4.52 11.91
CA LYS A 157 -13.91 -5.23 13.11
C LYS A 157 -13.52 -4.26 14.22
N ASP A 158 -12.93 -3.13 13.83
CA ASP A 158 -12.59 -2.01 14.69
C ASP A 158 -13.18 -0.75 14.04
N PRO A 159 -14.00 0.04 14.75
CA PRO A 159 -14.59 1.26 14.21
C PRO A 159 -13.58 2.39 13.95
N ARG A 160 -12.33 2.24 14.38
CA ARG A 160 -11.24 3.21 14.18
C ARG A 160 -10.22 2.75 13.14
N GLU A 161 -10.28 1.51 12.66
CA GLU A 161 -9.35 0.96 11.67
C GLU A 161 -10.07 0.69 10.34
N VAL A 162 -9.69 1.39 9.29
CA VAL A 162 -10.13 1.11 7.93
C VAL A 162 -9.02 0.37 7.17
N THR A 163 -9.42 -0.49 6.24
CA THR A 163 -8.51 -1.26 5.40
C THR A 163 -8.91 -1.11 3.95
N MET A 164 -8.06 -1.54 3.02
CA MET A 164 -8.42 -1.64 1.61
C MET A 164 -9.72 -2.43 1.37
N GLY A 165 -10.05 -3.39 2.24
CA GLY A 165 -11.30 -4.15 2.17
C GLY A 165 -12.54 -3.40 2.64
N ASP A 166 -12.41 -2.18 3.17
CA ASP A 166 -13.51 -1.30 3.57
C ASP A 166 -13.95 -0.36 2.44
N ALA A 167 -13.21 -0.34 1.32
CA ALA A 167 -13.63 0.34 0.10
C ALA A 167 -14.96 -0.24 -0.44
N PRO A 168 -15.80 0.59 -1.08
CA PRO A 168 -17.09 0.15 -1.59
C PRO A 168 -16.92 -0.94 -2.66
N PRO A 169 -17.64 -2.07 -2.57
CA PRO A 169 -17.49 -3.16 -3.51
C PRO A 169 -18.13 -2.81 -4.87
N LYS A 170 -17.40 -3.01 -5.96
CA LYS A 170 -17.92 -2.91 -7.34
C LYS A 170 -18.62 -4.17 -7.86
N MET A 171 -19.01 -5.05 -6.94
CA MET A 171 -19.64 -6.32 -7.27
C MET A 171 -20.69 -6.67 -6.23
N ASP A 172 -21.67 -7.47 -6.63
CA ASP A 172 -22.68 -7.98 -5.71
C ASP A 172 -22.07 -8.83 -4.58
N THR A 173 -22.83 -8.99 -3.49
CA THR A 173 -22.41 -9.74 -2.30
C THR A 173 -21.91 -11.16 -2.61
N PRO A 174 -22.61 -11.98 -3.43
CA PRO A 174 -22.11 -13.30 -3.81
C PRO A 174 -20.73 -13.27 -4.49
N ARG A 175 -20.54 -12.41 -5.50
CA ARG A 175 -19.27 -12.28 -6.23
C ARG A 175 -18.17 -11.76 -5.32
N TYR A 176 -18.48 -10.81 -4.44
CA TYR A 176 -17.55 -10.29 -3.43
C TYR A 176 -17.03 -11.41 -2.53
N LYS A 177 -17.93 -12.22 -1.96
CA LYS A 177 -17.56 -13.33 -1.08
C LYS A 177 -16.72 -14.37 -1.82
N ALA A 178 -17.08 -14.70 -3.06
CA ALA A 178 -16.31 -15.63 -3.89
C ALA A 178 -14.89 -15.09 -4.18
N ALA A 179 -14.77 -13.81 -4.56
CA ALA A 179 -13.50 -13.16 -4.83
C ALA A 179 -12.61 -13.09 -3.57
N LEU A 180 -13.20 -12.81 -2.41
CA LEU A 180 -12.49 -12.80 -1.13
C LEU A 180 -11.96 -14.18 -0.75
N THR A 181 -12.80 -15.22 -0.87
CA THR A 181 -12.40 -16.61 -0.60
C THR A 181 -11.27 -17.04 -1.54
N HIS A 182 -11.38 -16.74 -2.83
CA HIS A 182 -10.35 -17.07 -3.81
C HIS A 182 -9.04 -16.32 -3.54
N THR A 183 -9.12 -15.03 -3.21
CA THR A 183 -7.95 -14.21 -2.86
C THR A 183 -7.26 -14.73 -1.61
N ARG A 184 -8.00 -15.16 -0.58
CA ARG A 184 -7.43 -15.76 0.63
C ARG A 184 -6.71 -17.07 0.32
N ALA A 185 -7.33 -17.96 -0.46
CA ALA A 185 -6.73 -19.22 -0.86
C ALA A 185 -5.46 -19.01 -1.71
N GLY A 186 -5.51 -18.10 -2.69
CA GLY A 186 -4.36 -17.75 -3.53
C GLY A 186 -3.24 -17.08 -2.75
N THR A 187 -3.56 -16.18 -1.82
CA THR A 187 -2.55 -15.54 -0.94
C THR A 187 -1.91 -16.59 -0.04
N ALA A 188 -2.68 -17.49 0.58
CA ALA A 188 -2.13 -18.56 1.40
C ALA A 188 -1.22 -19.51 0.62
N ALA A 189 -1.50 -19.75 -0.67
CA ALA A 189 -0.65 -20.58 -1.52
C ALA A 189 0.64 -19.87 -2.01
N LEU A 190 0.65 -18.53 -2.02
CA LEU A 190 1.76 -17.71 -2.52
C LEU A 190 2.63 -17.10 -1.42
N VAL A 191 2.21 -17.21 -0.17
CA VAL A 191 2.98 -16.78 0.99
C VAL A 191 3.77 -17.98 1.48
N GLU A 192 5.09 -17.87 1.42
CA GLU A 192 5.99 -18.88 1.98
C GLU A 192 5.97 -18.81 3.51
N GLY A 193 5.67 -19.94 4.16
CA GLY A 193 5.73 -20.10 5.62
C GLY A 193 4.47 -19.68 6.39
N ASP A 194 4.52 -19.84 7.72
CA ASP A 194 3.45 -19.48 8.66
C ASP A 194 3.42 -17.97 8.93
N VAL A 195 3.37 -17.12 7.89
CA VAL A 195 3.30 -15.67 8.08
C VAL A 195 1.86 -15.25 8.43
N PRO A 196 1.58 -14.76 9.66
CA PRO A 196 0.28 -14.21 10.01
C PRO A 196 -0.29 -13.26 8.95
N ILE A 197 -1.56 -13.49 8.60
CA ILE A 197 -2.28 -12.69 7.61
C ILE A 197 -2.38 -11.22 8.03
N GLU A 198 -2.34 -10.93 9.32
CA GLU A 198 -2.31 -9.59 9.90
C GLU A 198 -1.04 -8.84 9.52
N VAL A 199 0.11 -9.51 9.50
CA VAL A 199 1.38 -8.91 9.08
C VAL A 199 1.34 -8.62 7.59
N LEU A 200 0.84 -9.55 6.77
CA LEU A 200 0.66 -9.31 5.35
C LEU A 200 -0.33 -8.17 5.08
N ARG A 201 -1.41 -8.07 5.85
CA ARG A 201 -2.41 -7.00 5.73
C ARG A 201 -1.79 -5.63 5.92
N ASN A 202 -0.86 -5.51 6.87
CA ASN A 202 -0.26 -4.24 7.28
C ASN A 202 1.12 -3.99 6.64
N LEU A 203 1.61 -4.93 5.84
CA LEU A 203 2.88 -4.81 5.13
C LEU A 203 2.77 -3.69 4.08
N ALA A 204 3.68 -2.73 4.14
CA ALA A 204 3.96 -1.82 3.04
C ALA A 204 5.05 -2.43 2.16
N PHE A 205 6.25 -2.64 2.71
CA PHE A 205 7.40 -3.16 1.96
C PHE A 205 8.13 -4.24 2.74
N ARG A 206 8.71 -5.20 2.02
CA ARG A 206 9.70 -6.14 2.56
C ARG A 206 11.03 -5.83 1.89
N ILE A 207 12.06 -5.62 2.69
CA ILE A 207 13.39 -5.21 2.22
C ILE A 207 14.46 -6.14 2.79
N PRO A 208 15.57 -6.37 2.05
CA PRO A 208 16.76 -7.03 2.56
C PRO A 208 17.30 -6.34 3.82
N GLY A 209 17.65 -7.15 4.82
CA GLY A 209 18.05 -6.76 6.16
C GLY A 209 19.41 -6.07 6.20
N ASP A 210 20.33 -6.48 5.33
CA ASP A 210 21.63 -5.82 5.12
C ASP A 210 21.48 -4.37 4.62
N ARG A 211 20.36 -4.06 3.94
CA ARG A 211 20.00 -2.71 3.50
C ARG A 211 19.01 -2.01 4.43
N ALA A 212 18.47 -2.74 5.41
CA ALA A 212 17.51 -2.23 6.37
C ALA A 212 18.16 -1.60 7.59
N VAL A 213 19.44 -1.89 7.88
CA VAL A 213 20.12 -1.39 9.09
C VAL A 213 20.04 0.14 9.18
N ASP A 214 20.31 0.85 8.09
CA ASP A 214 20.22 2.33 8.07
C ASP A 214 18.77 2.82 8.21
N LEU A 215 17.79 2.09 7.67
CA LEU A 215 16.37 2.42 7.79
C LEU A 215 15.86 2.21 9.23
N VAL A 216 16.29 1.12 9.87
CA VAL A 216 16.00 0.80 11.27
C VAL A 216 16.61 1.85 12.19
N LEU A 217 17.87 2.24 11.95
CA LEU A 217 18.54 3.29 12.71
C LEU A 217 17.87 4.66 12.52
N ALA A 218 17.45 4.98 11.30
CA ALA A 218 16.74 6.24 11.01
C ALA A 218 15.35 6.30 11.66
N ILE A 219 14.62 5.18 11.74
CA ILE A 219 13.27 5.12 12.34
C ILE A 219 13.33 5.01 13.87
N LEU A 220 14.29 4.26 14.42
CA LEU A 220 14.44 4.06 15.88
C LEU A 220 15.19 5.21 16.57
N GLY A 221 15.92 6.05 15.84
CA GLY A 221 16.68 7.20 16.38
C GLY A 221 15.84 8.44 16.70
N GLU A 222 14.56 8.49 16.30
CA GLU A 222 13.63 9.61 16.54
C GLU A 222 12.47 9.24 17.51
N GLY A 223 12.59 8.13 18.25
CA GLY A 223 11.57 7.64 19.20
C GLY A 223 11.80 8.04 20.65
#